data_AF-A0A7Y5ML18-F1
#
_entry.id   AF-A0A7Y5ML18-F1
#
_cell.length_a   1.000
_cell.length_b   1.000
_cell.length_c   1.000
_cell.angle_alpha   90.00
_cell.angle_beta   90.00
_cell.angle_gamma   90.00
#
_symmetry.space_group_name_H-M   'P 1'
#
loop_
_entity.id
_entity.type
_entity.pdbx_description
1 polymer ?
#
loop_
_entity_poly.entity_id
_entity_poly.type
_entity_poly.pdbx_seq_one_letter_code
_entity_poly.pdbx_strand_id
1 'polypeptide(L)'
;TSAMAASILDWRDKDNQVTPGGAEEDYYAERTPPYEPRNGPFQTLGELLQVKGFTPSLLLGEDVNMDGVLQTAEDDGAENDPPDDGDGTLDQGLGAYLTLYSYDLNQNPAGEKRLNINSASEETLRARLEGKVSEESVKKILAYKKDNQIDSLAQLLTGKPSEKKKETEEQTTDGKEPQSRPIGESSGGANKSEGGSRKIGTTSKPIGREEEEKPETEVDTSGALVTKDEFTAIVDELTTSDEERLPGLVNINTAPREVLMGLPGMTENLADAILGRRGADGQAFTSVGELVSLEGMNLDTLAEMLPHMTVRSYVFEARAVGYVPATKAYAAIYAILDRGGGENKFLNYRVLR
;
A
#
# COMPACT_ATOMS: atom_id res chain seq x y z
N THR A 1 10.46 -7.05 -14.33
CA THR A 1 11.15 -5.87 -14.91
C THR A 1 10.21 -4.68 -14.86
N SER A 2 10.71 -3.45 -15.05
CA SER A 2 9.88 -2.24 -15.08
C SER A 2 8.79 -2.29 -16.17
N ALA A 3 9.13 -2.74 -17.38
CA ALA A 3 8.16 -2.85 -18.49
C ALA A 3 7.02 -3.86 -18.22
N MET A 4 7.30 -4.97 -17.51
CA MET A 4 6.24 -5.91 -17.09
C MET A 4 5.38 -5.34 -15.96
N ALA A 5 5.97 -4.58 -15.03
CA ALA A 5 5.21 -3.88 -14.00
C ALA A 5 4.30 -2.79 -14.61
N ALA A 6 4.81 -2.00 -15.55
CA ALA A 6 4.04 -1.05 -16.36
C ALA A 6 2.88 -1.75 -17.09
N SER A 7 3.15 -2.86 -17.78
CA SER A 7 2.10 -3.63 -18.48
C SER A 7 1.02 -4.20 -17.55
N ILE A 8 1.35 -4.49 -16.27
CA ILE A 8 0.38 -4.88 -15.24
C ILE A 8 -0.47 -3.68 -14.76
N LEU A 9 0.08 -2.47 -14.75
CA LEU A 9 -0.64 -1.27 -14.35
C LEU A 9 -1.66 -0.89 -15.44
N ASP A 10 -1.20 -0.70 -16.66
CA ASP A 10 -2.02 -0.41 -17.85
C ASP A 10 -3.16 -1.44 -18.01
N TRP A 11 -2.89 -2.75 -17.85
CA TRP A 11 -3.93 -3.79 -17.90
C TRP A 11 -5.07 -3.63 -16.87
N ARG A 12 -4.81 -2.91 -15.78
CA ARG A 12 -5.65 -2.85 -14.57
C ARG A 12 -6.30 -1.50 -14.28
N ASP A 13 -5.75 -0.40 -14.79
CA ASP A 13 -6.30 0.92 -14.51
C ASP A 13 -7.56 1.18 -15.37
N LYS A 14 -7.96 2.43 -15.59
CA LYS A 14 -9.24 2.75 -16.24
C LYS A 14 -9.11 3.69 -17.41
N ASP A 15 -7.92 4.25 -17.62
CA ASP A 15 -7.67 5.08 -18.77
C ASP A 15 -6.94 4.26 -19.83
N ASN A 16 -6.34 4.95 -20.81
CA ASN A 16 -5.65 4.32 -21.94
C ASN A 16 -4.25 4.96 -22.10
N GLN A 17 -3.66 5.50 -21.02
CA GLN A 17 -2.34 6.14 -21.07
C GLN A 17 -1.22 5.11 -20.86
N VAL A 18 -0.64 4.65 -21.97
CA VAL A 18 0.48 3.70 -21.95
C VAL A 18 1.61 4.18 -21.05
N THR A 19 1.82 3.49 -19.92
CA THR A 19 2.99 3.71 -19.04
C THR A 19 4.27 3.40 -19.83
N PRO A 20 5.41 4.10 -19.62
CA PRO A 20 6.65 3.80 -20.33
C PRO A 20 7.09 2.32 -20.29
N GLY A 21 6.95 1.64 -21.43
CA GLY A 21 7.23 0.21 -21.60
C GLY A 21 6.01 -0.73 -21.48
N GLY A 22 4.89 -0.21 -20.97
CA GLY A 22 3.58 -0.88 -20.83
C GLY A 22 2.83 -1.11 -22.14
N ALA A 23 1.53 -1.31 -22.07
CA ALA A 23 0.65 -1.58 -23.21
C ALA A 23 -0.83 -1.42 -22.84
N GLU A 24 -1.57 -0.77 -23.76
CA GLU A 24 -3.00 -0.46 -23.68
C GLU A 24 -3.79 -1.05 -24.85
N GLU A 25 -5.06 -0.66 -24.97
CA GLU A 25 -6.01 -0.99 -26.05
C GLU A 25 -5.35 -1.17 -27.43
N ASP A 26 -4.62 -0.17 -27.93
CA ASP A 26 -3.93 -0.23 -29.24
C ASP A 26 -3.00 -1.44 -29.40
N TYR A 27 -2.24 -1.79 -28.35
CA TYR A 27 -1.33 -2.94 -28.40
C TYR A 27 -2.10 -4.26 -28.41
N TYR A 28 -3.17 -4.37 -27.61
CA TYR A 28 -3.97 -5.59 -27.49
C TYR A 28 -4.90 -5.81 -28.71
N ALA A 29 -5.37 -4.73 -29.34
CA ALA A 29 -6.11 -4.74 -30.60
C ALA A 29 -5.28 -5.23 -31.80
N GLU A 30 -3.95 -5.15 -31.74
CA GLU A 30 -3.04 -5.73 -32.74
C GLU A 30 -2.75 -7.24 -32.53
N ARG A 31 -3.23 -7.86 -31.45
CA ARG A 31 -3.01 -9.31 -31.21
C ARG A 31 -3.88 -10.15 -32.15
N THR A 32 -3.58 -11.46 -32.22
CA THR A 32 -4.36 -12.42 -33.02
C THR A 32 -4.80 -13.60 -32.13
N PRO A 33 -6.11 -13.74 -31.83
CA PRO A 33 -7.17 -12.77 -32.09
C PRO A 33 -6.95 -11.45 -31.32
N PRO A 34 -7.56 -10.33 -31.75
CA PRO A 34 -7.52 -9.08 -31.00
C PRO A 34 -8.35 -9.21 -29.71
N TYR A 35 -7.92 -8.52 -28.66
CA TYR A 35 -8.63 -8.41 -27.39
C TYR A 35 -8.37 -7.04 -26.74
N GLU A 36 -9.13 -6.74 -25.69
CA GLU A 36 -9.01 -5.52 -24.90
C GLU A 36 -8.26 -5.81 -23.58
N PRO A 37 -7.53 -4.82 -23.02
CA PRO A 37 -7.10 -4.89 -21.63
C PRO A 37 -8.30 -4.98 -20.69
N ARG A 38 -8.12 -5.48 -19.46
CA ARG A 38 -9.25 -5.67 -18.54
C ARG A 38 -9.84 -4.35 -18.04
N ASN A 39 -8.98 -3.34 -17.89
CA ASN A 39 -9.27 -2.05 -17.26
C ASN A 39 -9.95 -2.22 -15.88
N GLY A 40 -9.39 -3.13 -15.09
CA GLY A 40 -9.89 -3.52 -13.78
C GLY A 40 -9.12 -4.66 -13.11
N PRO A 41 -9.56 -5.12 -11.93
CA PRO A 41 -8.86 -6.15 -11.15
C PRO A 41 -8.89 -7.52 -11.84
N PHE A 42 -7.74 -8.20 -11.87
CA PHE A 42 -7.61 -9.59 -12.32
C PHE A 42 -8.63 -10.51 -11.63
N GLN A 43 -9.23 -11.41 -12.40
CA GLN A 43 -10.15 -12.45 -11.94
C GLN A 43 -9.47 -13.82 -11.82
N THR A 44 -8.41 -14.07 -12.62
CA THR A 44 -7.53 -15.24 -12.51
C THR A 44 -6.06 -14.87 -12.71
N LEU A 45 -5.12 -15.60 -12.07
CA LEU A 45 -3.69 -15.41 -12.30
C LEU A 45 -3.28 -15.68 -13.76
N GLY A 46 -3.94 -16.64 -14.43
CA GLY A 46 -3.67 -16.99 -15.83
C GLY A 46 -3.93 -15.86 -16.82
N GLU A 47 -4.62 -14.78 -16.42
CA GLU A 47 -4.74 -13.57 -17.24
C GLU A 47 -3.43 -12.85 -17.44
N LEU A 48 -2.43 -13.05 -16.57
CA LEU A 48 -1.08 -12.54 -16.78
C LEU A 48 -0.51 -13.05 -18.11
N LEU A 49 -0.91 -14.21 -18.62
CA LEU A 49 -0.50 -14.71 -19.94
C LEU A 49 -1.03 -13.87 -21.13
N GLN A 50 -1.98 -12.96 -20.90
CA GLN A 50 -2.43 -11.98 -21.89
C GLN A 50 -1.70 -10.63 -21.73
N VAL A 51 -1.07 -10.38 -20.58
CA VAL A 51 -0.34 -9.14 -20.32
C VAL A 51 0.98 -9.14 -21.08
N LYS A 52 1.32 -8.00 -21.70
CA LYS A 52 2.56 -7.83 -22.45
C LYS A 52 3.80 -8.24 -21.64
N GLY A 53 4.61 -9.12 -22.23
CA GLY A 53 5.90 -9.56 -21.70
C GLY A 53 5.85 -10.80 -20.81
N PHE A 54 4.66 -11.28 -20.43
CA PHE A 54 4.51 -12.54 -19.72
C PHE A 54 4.46 -13.74 -20.66
N THR A 55 4.94 -14.89 -20.18
CA THR A 55 4.96 -16.17 -20.90
C THR A 55 4.55 -17.30 -19.96
N PRO A 56 4.15 -18.48 -20.47
CA PRO A 56 3.87 -19.65 -19.64
C PRO A 56 5.04 -20.00 -18.72
N SER A 57 6.26 -20.15 -19.25
CA SER A 57 7.46 -20.47 -18.46
C SER A 57 7.78 -19.41 -17.39
N LEU A 58 7.49 -18.13 -17.62
CA LEU A 58 7.69 -17.10 -16.59
C LEU A 58 6.62 -17.15 -15.49
N LEU A 59 5.37 -17.45 -15.84
CA LEU A 59 4.26 -17.45 -14.89
C LEU A 59 4.14 -18.75 -14.11
N LEU A 60 4.34 -19.88 -14.76
CA LEU A 60 4.08 -21.23 -14.24
C LEU A 60 5.38 -21.97 -13.91
N GLY A 61 6.50 -21.57 -14.52
CA GLY A 61 7.71 -22.39 -14.51
C GLY A 61 7.43 -23.74 -15.16
N GLU A 62 7.74 -24.78 -14.41
CA GLU A 62 7.49 -26.20 -14.66
C GLU A 62 6.15 -26.66 -14.05
N ASP A 63 5.62 -25.93 -13.04
CA ASP A 63 4.32 -26.20 -12.39
C ASP A 63 3.13 -25.76 -13.27
N VAL A 64 3.04 -26.33 -14.48
CA VAL A 64 2.03 -26.01 -15.51
C VAL A 64 0.62 -26.19 -14.97
N ASN A 65 0.44 -27.15 -14.07
CA ASN A 65 -0.84 -27.50 -13.48
C ASN A 65 -1.16 -26.70 -12.19
N MET A 66 -0.17 -26.02 -11.60
CA MET A 66 -0.21 -25.23 -10.36
C MET A 66 -0.60 -26.03 -9.10
N ASP A 67 -0.28 -27.32 -9.03
CA ASP A 67 -0.46 -28.15 -7.82
C ASP A 67 0.75 -28.14 -6.89
N GLY A 68 1.93 -27.71 -7.38
CA GLY A 68 3.16 -27.56 -6.59
C GLY A 68 3.84 -28.89 -6.25
N VAL A 69 3.55 -29.96 -6.99
CA VAL A 69 4.15 -31.29 -6.82
C VAL A 69 4.86 -31.69 -8.11
N LEU A 70 6.19 -31.81 -8.08
CA LEU A 70 6.97 -32.22 -9.25
C LEU A 70 6.46 -33.54 -9.84
N GLN A 71 5.99 -33.49 -11.08
CA GLN A 71 5.59 -34.67 -11.84
C GLN A 71 6.69 -35.09 -12.82
N THR A 72 6.70 -36.35 -13.24
CA THR A 72 7.67 -36.85 -14.23
C THR A 72 7.55 -36.20 -15.61
N ALA A 73 6.46 -35.47 -15.88
CA ALA A 73 6.26 -34.69 -17.12
C ALA A 73 6.62 -33.20 -16.95
N GLU A 74 7.21 -32.85 -15.80
CA GLU A 74 7.69 -31.52 -15.40
C GLU A 74 9.18 -31.64 -14.95
N ASP A 75 9.84 -32.75 -15.33
CA ASP A 75 11.21 -33.18 -14.96
C ASP A 75 11.77 -34.12 -16.07
N ASP A 76 11.41 -33.86 -17.34
CA ASP A 76 11.80 -34.69 -18.51
C ASP A 76 12.68 -33.97 -19.54
N GLY A 77 13.05 -32.73 -19.25
CA GLY A 77 13.91 -31.85 -20.03
C GLY A 77 13.24 -31.31 -21.27
N ALA A 78 13.03 -32.17 -22.28
CA ALA A 78 12.47 -31.76 -23.57
C ALA A 78 11.63 -32.85 -24.23
N GLU A 79 11.10 -33.81 -23.45
CA GLU A 79 10.15 -34.78 -23.98
C GLU A 79 8.72 -34.21 -24.04
N ASN A 80 8.36 -33.30 -23.12
CA ASN A 80 7.12 -32.52 -23.14
C ASN A 80 7.34 -31.00 -23.25
N ASP A 81 6.25 -30.27 -23.57
CA ASP A 81 6.20 -28.80 -23.57
C ASP A 81 5.46 -28.31 -22.30
N PRO A 82 5.95 -27.27 -21.60
CA PRO A 82 7.17 -26.53 -21.85
C PRO A 82 8.43 -27.35 -21.45
N PRO A 83 9.56 -27.17 -22.15
CA PRO A 83 10.82 -27.79 -21.75
C PRO A 83 11.29 -27.31 -20.36
N ASP A 84 11.73 -28.25 -19.53
CA ASP A 84 12.30 -28.10 -18.19
C ASP A 84 13.83 -28.36 -18.18
N ASP A 85 14.48 -28.36 -17.02
CA ASP A 85 15.92 -28.65 -16.91
C ASP A 85 16.29 -30.06 -16.36
N GLY A 86 15.31 -30.82 -15.90
CA GLY A 86 15.46 -32.19 -15.39
C GLY A 86 16.34 -32.33 -14.16
N ASP A 87 16.46 -31.28 -13.31
CA ASP A 87 17.31 -31.31 -12.11
C ASP A 87 16.67 -32.00 -10.88
N GLY A 88 15.37 -32.31 -10.93
CA GLY A 88 14.60 -32.87 -9.82
C GLY A 88 14.00 -31.84 -8.85
N THR A 89 13.97 -30.55 -9.20
CA THR A 89 13.47 -29.43 -8.37
C THR A 89 12.47 -28.57 -9.12
N LEU A 90 11.19 -28.62 -8.72
CA LEU A 90 10.12 -27.84 -9.36
C LEU A 90 10.32 -26.32 -9.28
N ASP A 91 10.54 -25.66 -10.43
CA ASP A 91 10.30 -24.22 -10.59
C ASP A 91 8.79 -23.95 -10.73
N GLN A 92 8.22 -23.22 -9.78
CA GLN A 92 6.80 -22.84 -9.78
C GLN A 92 6.54 -21.47 -10.46
N GLY A 93 7.59 -20.86 -11.04
CA GLY A 93 7.55 -19.57 -11.70
C GLY A 93 7.06 -18.42 -10.81
N LEU A 94 6.58 -17.34 -11.43
CA LEU A 94 6.00 -16.20 -10.69
C LEU A 94 4.68 -16.55 -9.98
N GLY A 95 3.98 -17.61 -10.38
CA GLY A 95 2.68 -18.01 -9.84
C GLY A 95 2.71 -18.28 -8.35
N ALA A 96 3.79 -18.92 -7.85
CA ALA A 96 3.99 -19.18 -6.42
C ALA A 96 4.08 -17.93 -5.53
N TYR A 97 4.38 -16.77 -6.11
CA TYR A 97 4.59 -15.51 -5.40
C TYR A 97 3.40 -14.54 -5.48
N LEU A 98 2.32 -14.91 -6.20
CA LEU A 98 1.23 -14.02 -6.56
C LEU A 98 -0.13 -14.48 -6.00
N THR A 99 -0.94 -13.52 -5.56
CA THR A 99 -2.33 -13.76 -5.16
C THR A 99 -3.23 -12.63 -5.66
N LEU A 100 -4.48 -12.97 -5.99
CA LEU A 100 -5.53 -12.00 -6.31
C LEU A 100 -6.24 -11.47 -5.06
N TYR A 101 -6.00 -12.11 -3.91
CA TYR A 101 -6.75 -11.91 -2.69
C TYR A 101 -5.77 -11.68 -1.54
N SER A 102 -5.55 -10.41 -1.19
CA SER A 102 -4.93 -10.02 0.09
C SER A 102 -5.62 -8.77 0.63
N TYR A 103 -5.92 -8.78 1.92
CA TYR A 103 -6.33 -7.60 2.67
C TYR A 103 -6.12 -7.83 4.18
N ASP A 104 -6.05 -6.72 4.92
CA ASP A 104 -6.18 -6.69 6.38
C ASP A 104 -7.48 -5.99 6.79
N LEU A 105 -8.06 -6.34 7.94
CA LEU A 105 -9.15 -5.58 8.53
C LEU A 105 -8.57 -4.32 9.20
N ASN A 106 -9.23 -3.17 9.00
CA ASN A 106 -8.85 -1.89 9.63
C ASN A 106 -9.26 -1.87 11.13
N GLN A 107 -8.78 -2.86 11.87
CA GLN A 107 -9.06 -3.15 13.28
C GLN A 107 -7.75 -3.30 14.07
N ASN A 108 -7.77 -3.02 15.37
CA ASN A 108 -6.68 -3.28 16.30
C ASN A 108 -6.63 -4.78 16.69
N PRO A 109 -5.64 -5.24 17.50
CA PRO A 109 -5.57 -6.63 17.96
C PRO A 109 -6.76 -7.07 18.84
N ALA A 110 -7.51 -6.14 19.42
CA ALA A 110 -8.73 -6.41 20.18
C ALA A 110 -9.99 -6.56 19.30
N GLY A 111 -9.89 -6.35 17.97
CA GLY A 111 -11.00 -6.42 17.02
C GLY A 111 -11.82 -5.12 16.88
N GLU A 112 -11.41 -4.04 17.56
CA GLU A 112 -12.04 -2.73 17.46
C GLU A 112 -11.55 -2.00 16.20
N LYS A 113 -12.40 -1.20 15.51
CA LYS A 113 -11.95 -0.39 14.36
C LYS A 113 -10.78 0.51 14.78
N ARG A 114 -9.73 0.59 13.94
CA ARG A 114 -8.61 1.52 14.16
C ARG A 114 -9.13 2.96 14.08
N LEU A 115 -8.54 3.84 14.88
CA LEU A 115 -8.91 5.24 14.91
C LEU A 115 -8.17 5.98 13.79
N ASN A 116 -8.92 6.56 12.84
CA ASN A 116 -8.32 7.41 11.81
C ASN A 116 -7.76 8.67 12.47
N ILE A 117 -6.44 8.80 12.48
CA ILE A 117 -5.74 9.88 13.18
C ILE A 117 -6.10 11.25 12.61
N ASN A 118 -6.39 11.35 11.32
CA ASN A 118 -6.73 12.61 10.65
C ASN A 118 -8.16 13.09 10.96
N SER A 119 -9.13 12.18 11.14
CA SER A 119 -10.53 12.55 11.42
C SER A 119 -10.90 12.52 12.91
N ALA A 120 -10.12 11.86 13.77
CA ALA A 120 -10.37 11.78 15.21
C ALA A 120 -10.46 13.14 15.93
N SER A 121 -11.38 13.27 16.89
CA SER A 121 -11.39 14.37 17.85
C SER A 121 -10.25 14.22 18.87
N GLU A 122 -9.88 15.31 19.53
CA GLU A 122 -8.87 15.28 20.61
C GLU A 122 -9.27 14.33 21.75
N GLU A 123 -10.54 14.38 22.18
CA GLU A 123 -11.08 13.52 23.23
C GLU A 123 -10.97 12.03 22.87
N THR A 124 -11.38 11.64 21.65
CA THR A 124 -11.31 10.25 21.20
C THR A 124 -9.87 9.78 20.99
N LEU A 125 -8.99 10.65 20.51
CA LEU A 125 -7.56 10.33 20.38
C LEU A 125 -6.91 10.11 21.75
N ARG A 126 -7.17 10.99 22.72
CA ARG A 126 -6.70 10.85 24.11
C ARG A 126 -7.16 9.53 24.73
N ALA A 127 -8.46 9.24 24.65
CA ALA A 127 -9.03 8.01 25.21
C ALA A 127 -8.45 6.73 24.55
N ARG A 128 -8.19 6.74 23.24
CA ARG A 128 -7.60 5.57 22.52
C ARG A 128 -6.14 5.31 22.90
N LEU A 129 -5.39 6.38 23.19
CA LEU A 129 -3.95 6.35 23.46
C LEU A 129 -3.60 6.35 24.96
N GLU A 130 -4.61 6.44 25.84
CA GLU A 130 -4.44 6.43 27.29
C GLU A 130 -3.61 5.22 27.77
N GLY A 131 -2.59 5.48 28.59
CA GLY A 131 -1.68 4.45 29.12
C GLY A 131 -0.70 3.84 28.11
N LYS A 132 -0.79 4.15 26.81
CA LYS A 132 0.12 3.65 25.76
C LYS A 132 1.23 4.66 25.42
N VAL A 133 0.96 5.95 25.61
CA VAL A 133 1.90 7.04 25.34
C VAL A 133 1.85 8.12 26.42
N SER A 134 2.88 8.96 26.45
CA SER A 134 2.96 10.13 27.33
C SER A 134 2.05 11.27 26.87
N GLU A 135 1.60 12.08 27.83
CA GLU A 135 0.84 13.31 27.57
C GLU A 135 1.61 14.34 26.73
N GLU A 136 2.94 14.30 26.75
CA GLU A 136 3.77 15.13 25.85
C GLU A 136 3.63 14.66 24.40
N SER A 137 3.75 13.34 24.17
CA SER A 137 3.58 12.72 22.86
C SER A 137 2.19 12.96 22.29
N VAL A 138 1.11 12.87 23.10
CA VAL A 138 -0.25 13.22 22.65
C VAL A 138 -0.35 14.69 22.23
N LYS A 139 0.24 15.63 23.00
CA LYS A 139 0.26 17.05 22.63
C LYS A 139 1.02 17.31 21.33
N LYS A 140 2.14 16.62 21.11
CA LYS A 140 2.90 16.69 19.83
C LYS A 140 2.08 16.20 18.65
N ILE A 141 1.39 15.06 18.77
CA ILE A 141 0.49 14.54 17.74
C ILE A 141 -0.63 15.55 17.42
N LEU A 142 -1.29 16.08 18.44
CA LEU A 142 -2.39 17.05 18.29
C LEU A 142 -1.92 18.37 17.66
N ALA A 143 -0.75 18.88 18.08
CA ALA A 143 -0.16 20.07 17.48
C ALA A 143 0.21 19.83 16.02
N TYR A 144 0.92 18.74 15.71
CA TYR A 144 1.34 18.40 14.34
C TYR A 144 0.15 18.30 13.38
N LYS A 145 -0.94 17.64 13.84
CA LYS A 145 -2.18 17.46 13.08
C LYS A 145 -2.92 18.77 12.75
N LYS A 146 -2.75 19.85 13.53
CA LYS A 146 -3.41 21.14 13.24
C LYS A 146 -2.95 21.71 11.89
N ASP A 147 -1.67 21.54 11.57
CA ASP A 147 -1.01 22.15 10.41
C ASP A 147 -0.65 21.13 9.31
N ASN A 148 -0.70 19.82 9.60
CA ASN A 148 -0.23 18.77 8.69
C ASN A 148 -1.23 17.61 8.59
N GLN A 149 -1.36 17.06 7.38
CA GLN A 149 -2.00 15.76 7.14
C GLN A 149 -0.99 14.63 7.43
N ILE A 150 -1.46 13.56 8.07
CA ILE A 150 -0.66 12.34 8.29
C ILE A 150 -1.05 11.32 7.23
N ASP A 151 -0.18 11.13 6.23
CA ASP A 151 -0.37 10.14 5.16
C ASP A 151 0.18 8.76 5.56
N SER A 152 1.28 8.75 6.33
CA SER A 152 1.93 7.54 6.86
C SER A 152 2.16 7.66 8.37
N LEU A 153 1.83 6.61 9.13
CA LEU A 153 2.03 6.60 10.59
C LEU A 153 3.51 6.74 11.00
N ALA A 154 4.48 6.45 10.11
CA ALA A 154 5.89 6.72 10.38
C ALA A 154 6.20 8.21 10.61
N GLN A 155 5.35 9.13 10.16
CA GLN A 155 5.50 10.57 10.46
C GLN A 155 5.46 10.84 11.97
N LEU A 156 4.84 9.97 12.77
CA LEU A 156 4.88 10.04 14.24
C LEU A 156 6.30 9.85 14.80
N LEU A 157 7.17 9.10 14.09
CA LEU A 157 8.56 8.87 14.47
C LEU A 157 9.51 9.96 13.93
N THR A 158 9.12 10.73 12.91
CA THR A 158 10.00 11.70 12.24
C THR A 158 9.65 13.17 12.50
N GLY A 159 8.37 13.50 12.73
CA GLY A 159 7.88 14.89 12.72
C GLY A 159 7.92 15.55 11.34
N LYS A 160 8.22 14.79 10.27
CA LYS A 160 8.38 15.34 8.92
C LYS A 160 7.09 15.17 8.11
N PRO A 161 6.60 16.21 7.41
CA PRO A 161 5.60 16.06 6.37
C PRO A 161 6.08 15.09 5.28
N SER A 162 5.14 14.38 4.66
CA SER A 162 5.40 13.61 3.45
C SER A 162 6.03 14.52 2.40
N GLU A 163 7.21 14.17 1.88
CA GLU A 163 7.71 14.82 0.67
C GLU A 163 6.73 14.48 -0.45
N LYS A 164 5.92 15.47 -0.88
CA LYS A 164 5.11 15.33 -2.08
C LYS A 164 6.07 15.02 -3.23
N LYS A 165 6.08 13.76 -3.69
CA LYS A 165 6.68 13.40 -4.97
C LYS A 165 6.14 14.38 -5.98
N LYS A 166 7.01 15.20 -6.56
CA LYS A 166 6.62 16.09 -7.65
C LYS A 166 6.19 15.20 -8.79
N GLU A 167 4.88 15.06 -8.97
CA GLU A 167 4.32 14.80 -10.29
C GLU A 167 4.98 15.80 -11.22
N THR A 168 5.79 15.28 -12.13
CA THR A 168 6.50 16.11 -13.08
C THR A 168 5.49 16.43 -14.16
N GLU A 169 4.68 17.47 -13.92
CA GLU A 169 3.98 18.18 -14.98
C GLU A 169 5.04 18.76 -15.92
N GLU A 170 5.51 17.93 -16.85
CA GLU A 170 6.31 18.38 -17.98
C GLU A 170 5.41 19.26 -18.84
N GLN A 171 5.51 20.57 -18.61
CA GLN A 171 4.92 21.59 -19.46
C GLN A 171 5.46 21.43 -20.88
N THR A 172 4.68 20.77 -21.72
CA THR A 172 4.90 20.74 -23.17
C THR A 172 4.85 22.18 -23.67
N THR A 173 6.01 22.69 -24.09
CA THR A 173 6.14 24.06 -24.57
C THR A 173 5.63 24.15 -26.00
N ASP A 174 4.57 24.95 -26.16
CA ASP A 174 3.72 24.97 -27.35
C ASP A 174 4.38 25.60 -28.59
N GLY A 175 4.11 25.01 -29.75
CA GLY A 175 4.68 25.37 -31.05
C GLY A 175 3.71 26.16 -31.93
N LYS A 176 3.85 27.49 -31.92
CA LYS A 176 3.43 28.50 -32.95
C LYS A 176 3.03 27.94 -34.33
N GLU A 177 2.05 28.47 -35.08
CA GLU A 177 1.52 29.85 -35.30
C GLU A 177 0.28 29.76 -36.28
N PRO A 178 -0.33 30.82 -36.87
CA PRO A 178 -0.54 32.24 -36.51
C PRO A 178 -2.01 32.78 -36.75
N GLN A 179 -2.20 34.10 -36.52
CA GLN A 179 -3.32 35.00 -36.96
C GLN A 179 -4.62 35.01 -36.10
N SER A 180 -5.29 36.13 -35.79
CA SER A 180 -5.22 37.52 -36.31
C SER A 180 -5.58 38.61 -35.24
N ARG A 181 -5.41 39.91 -35.58
CA ARG A 181 -5.74 41.11 -34.76
C ARG A 181 -6.52 42.13 -35.63
N PRO A 182 -7.42 42.96 -35.06
CA PRO A 182 -7.08 44.35 -34.62
C PRO A 182 -7.71 44.74 -33.24
N ILE A 183 -7.03 45.43 -32.30
CA ILE A 183 -6.65 46.87 -32.17
C ILE A 183 -7.79 47.80 -31.66
N GLY A 184 -7.49 48.53 -30.57
CA GLY A 184 -8.27 49.67 -30.01
C GLY A 184 -8.88 49.37 -28.63
N GLU A 185 -8.81 50.22 -27.60
CA GLU A 185 -8.10 51.50 -27.41
C GLU A 185 -7.92 51.81 -25.90
N SER A 186 -7.20 52.89 -25.53
CA SER A 186 -6.81 53.20 -24.15
C SER A 186 -7.46 54.49 -23.60
N SER A 187 -8.01 54.43 -22.39
CA SER A 187 -8.07 55.51 -21.37
C SER A 187 -8.76 54.93 -20.11
N GLY A 188 -8.54 55.37 -18.88
CA GLY A 188 -7.87 56.58 -18.39
C GLY A 188 -8.84 57.36 -17.49
N GLY A 189 -8.62 57.39 -16.17
CA GLY A 189 -9.53 58.13 -15.27
C GLY A 189 -9.40 57.75 -13.79
N ALA A 190 -8.55 58.46 -13.06
CA ALA A 190 -8.62 58.51 -11.60
C ALA A 190 -9.70 59.53 -11.18
N ASN A 191 -10.37 59.31 -10.04
CA ASN A 191 -10.85 60.46 -9.26
C ASN A 191 -10.89 60.18 -7.75
N LYS A 192 -10.66 61.25 -6.98
CA LYS A 192 -10.77 61.30 -5.51
C LYS A 192 -12.14 61.83 -5.11
N SER A 193 -12.59 61.53 -3.90
CA SER A 193 -13.39 62.47 -3.10
C SER A 193 -13.22 62.23 -1.61
N GLU A 194 -12.86 63.28 -0.88
CA GLU A 194 -12.77 63.33 0.58
C GLU A 194 -14.14 63.51 1.23
N GLY A 195 -14.25 63.32 2.56
CA GLY A 195 -15.27 64.04 3.34
C GLY A 195 -15.67 63.44 4.69
N GLY A 196 -15.42 64.17 5.78
CA GLY A 196 -16.29 64.14 6.96
C GLY A 196 -15.71 63.63 8.29
N SER A 197 -15.02 64.49 9.04
CA SER A 197 -14.72 64.25 10.46
C SER A 197 -15.90 64.61 11.38
N ARG A 198 -16.07 63.92 12.52
CA ARG A 198 -16.66 64.51 13.75
C ARG A 198 -16.27 63.81 15.05
N LYS A 199 -15.96 64.64 16.07
CA LYS A 199 -15.78 64.37 17.51
C LYS A 199 -17.12 64.66 18.24
N ILE A 200 -17.43 64.24 19.48
CA ILE A 200 -16.71 63.56 20.60
C ILE A 200 -17.78 62.83 21.46
N GLY A 201 -17.42 61.86 22.32
CA GLY A 201 -18.37 61.37 23.35
C GLY A 201 -17.90 60.19 24.22
N THR A 202 -17.50 60.46 25.47
CA THR A 202 -16.99 59.47 26.45
C THR A 202 -18.05 58.96 27.43
N THR A 203 -18.07 57.66 27.71
CA THR A 203 -18.39 57.11 29.05
C THR A 203 -17.66 55.79 29.29
N SER A 204 -16.86 55.73 30.35
CA SER A 204 -16.12 54.53 30.76
C SER A 204 -16.97 53.57 31.60
N LYS A 205 -16.75 52.27 31.42
CA LYS A 205 -17.13 51.21 32.37
C LYS A 205 -15.95 50.23 32.45
N PRO A 206 -15.55 49.73 33.63
CA PRO A 206 -14.38 48.85 33.72
C PRO A 206 -14.74 47.48 33.15
N ILE A 207 -14.08 47.11 32.05
CA ILE A 207 -14.02 45.71 31.61
C ILE A 207 -13.06 45.00 32.56
N GLY A 208 -13.43 43.79 32.97
CA GLY A 208 -12.59 42.96 33.83
C GLY A 208 -11.23 42.71 33.16
N ARG A 209 -10.20 42.54 33.98
CA ARG A 209 -8.91 42.07 33.51
C ARG A 209 -9.12 40.68 32.90
N GLU A 210 -9.26 40.61 31.59
CA GLU A 210 -8.99 39.38 30.84
C GLU A 210 -7.56 38.97 31.26
N GLU A 211 -7.47 37.81 31.88
CA GLU A 211 -6.16 37.21 32.14
C GLU A 211 -5.61 36.89 30.76
N GLU A 212 -4.56 37.61 30.35
CA GLU A 212 -3.80 37.26 29.15
C GLU A 212 -3.40 35.80 29.29
N GLU A 213 -4.05 34.92 28.52
CA GLU A 213 -3.63 33.54 28.39
C GLU A 213 -2.16 33.59 28.00
N LYS A 214 -1.31 33.03 28.87
CA LYS A 214 0.10 32.87 28.55
C LYS A 214 0.15 32.16 27.20
N PRO A 215 0.95 32.62 26.24
CA PRO A 215 1.06 31.93 24.96
C PRO A 215 1.35 30.47 25.25
N GLU A 216 0.51 29.58 24.73
CA GLU A 216 0.77 28.15 24.79
C GLU A 216 2.20 27.96 24.29
N THR A 217 3.05 27.35 25.12
CA THR A 217 4.44 27.09 24.75
C THR A 217 4.42 26.28 23.46
N GLU A 218 4.88 26.86 22.35
CA GLU A 218 4.86 26.22 21.04
C GLU A 218 5.43 24.81 21.17
N VAL A 219 4.59 23.82 20.87
CA VAL A 219 4.95 22.42 21.00
C VAL A 219 5.88 22.10 19.83
N ASP A 220 7.14 21.78 20.11
CA ASP A 220 8.09 21.39 19.08
C ASP A 220 7.66 20.07 18.43
N THR A 221 7.29 20.17 17.15
CA THR A 221 6.88 19.08 16.27
C THR A 221 7.89 18.82 15.15
N SER A 222 9.06 19.48 15.18
CA SER A 222 10.10 19.38 14.13
C SER A 222 10.91 18.07 14.15
N GLY A 223 10.65 17.20 15.12
CA GLY A 223 11.22 15.87 15.27
C GLY A 223 10.20 14.85 15.77
N ALA A 224 10.68 13.70 16.25
CA ALA A 224 9.83 12.58 16.69
C ALA A 224 8.70 13.02 17.64
N LEU A 225 7.46 12.77 17.22
CA LEU A 225 6.25 13.08 17.99
C LEU A 225 6.00 12.03 19.08
N VAL A 226 6.46 10.79 18.85
CA VAL A 226 6.44 9.66 19.79
C VAL A 226 7.81 8.96 19.82
N THR A 227 8.10 8.25 20.90
CA THR A 227 9.26 7.33 20.97
C THR A 227 9.02 6.05 20.16
N LYS A 228 10.07 5.25 19.92
CA LYS A 228 9.95 3.94 19.23
C LYS A 228 9.03 2.96 19.96
N ASP A 229 9.10 2.94 21.30
CA ASP A 229 8.30 2.05 22.13
C ASP A 229 6.82 2.49 22.13
N GLU A 230 6.58 3.80 22.29
CA GLU A 230 5.26 4.40 22.14
C GLU A 230 4.64 4.14 20.75
N PHE A 231 5.43 4.29 19.67
CA PHE A 231 4.99 3.98 18.31
C PHE A 231 4.54 2.52 18.18
N THR A 232 5.34 1.59 18.70
CA THR A 232 5.03 0.16 18.68
C THR A 232 3.74 -0.15 19.44
N ALA A 233 3.45 0.59 20.52
CA ALA A 233 2.22 0.45 21.29
C ALA A 233 0.95 1.03 20.61
N ILE A 234 1.08 1.90 19.60
CA ILE A 234 -0.06 2.62 18.99
C ILE A 234 -0.27 2.41 17.49
N VAL A 235 0.72 1.88 16.76
CA VAL A 235 0.63 1.77 15.28
C VAL A 235 -0.55 0.90 14.83
N ASP A 236 -0.92 -0.12 15.60
CA ASP A 236 -2.09 -0.97 15.31
C ASP A 236 -3.41 -0.44 15.90
N GLU A 237 -3.37 0.64 16.67
CA GLU A 237 -4.55 1.37 17.16
C GLU A 237 -5.03 2.45 16.19
N LEU A 238 -4.12 2.93 15.35
CA LEU A 238 -4.27 4.09 14.49
C LEU A 238 -4.29 3.69 13.01
N THR A 239 -4.86 4.56 12.18
CA THR A 239 -4.89 4.43 10.73
C THR A 239 -4.96 5.81 10.08
N THR A 240 -4.69 5.90 8.79
CA THR A 240 -4.87 7.13 7.98
C THR A 240 -6.07 7.04 7.04
N SER A 241 -6.75 5.88 7.01
CA SER A 241 -7.90 5.59 6.15
C SER A 241 -9.14 5.16 6.95
N ASP A 242 -10.33 5.57 6.49
CA ASP A 242 -11.61 5.16 7.06
C ASP A 242 -12.17 3.85 6.48
N GLU A 243 -11.52 3.27 5.46
CA GLU A 243 -11.92 2.01 4.81
C GLU A 243 -12.02 0.84 5.81
N GLU A 244 -12.93 -0.11 5.60
CA GLU A 244 -13.06 -1.28 6.48
C GLU A 244 -11.98 -2.34 6.23
N ARG A 245 -11.51 -2.45 4.98
CA ARG A 245 -10.50 -3.39 4.51
C ARG A 245 -9.34 -2.62 3.86
N LEU A 246 -8.12 -2.98 4.22
CA LEU A 246 -6.88 -2.45 3.64
C LEU A 246 -6.34 -3.48 2.63
N PRO A 247 -6.53 -3.29 1.32
CA PRO A 247 -6.18 -4.30 0.31
C PRO A 247 -4.68 -4.34 0.04
N GLY A 248 -4.20 -5.49 -0.45
CA GLY A 248 -2.86 -5.62 -1.03
C GLY A 248 -1.69 -5.63 -0.04
N LEU A 249 -1.95 -5.73 1.27
CA LEU A 249 -0.88 -5.80 2.27
C LEU A 249 -0.15 -7.17 2.24
N VAL A 250 1.15 -7.14 2.48
CA VAL A 250 2.02 -8.32 2.56
C VAL A 250 2.11 -8.78 4.01
N ASN A 251 1.78 -10.04 4.30
CA ASN A 251 1.97 -10.60 5.65
C ASN A 251 3.46 -10.92 5.91
N ILE A 252 4.10 -10.12 6.75
CA ILE A 252 5.54 -10.15 7.02
C ILE A 252 5.97 -11.33 7.90
N ASN A 253 5.03 -12.15 8.38
CA ASN A 253 5.29 -13.42 9.06
C ASN A 253 5.37 -14.60 8.08
N THR A 254 4.74 -14.51 6.90
CA THR A 254 4.60 -15.64 5.96
C THR A 254 5.14 -15.37 4.56
N ALA A 255 5.33 -14.12 4.16
CA ALA A 255 5.81 -13.76 2.83
C ALA A 255 7.23 -14.33 2.58
N PRO A 256 7.48 -15.03 1.46
CA PRO A 256 8.81 -15.53 1.12
C PRO A 256 9.78 -14.38 0.82
N ARG A 257 11.09 -14.68 0.70
CA ARG A 257 12.14 -13.67 0.51
C ARG A 257 11.84 -12.78 -0.69
N GLU A 258 11.41 -13.38 -1.79
CA GLU A 258 11.18 -12.74 -3.08
C GLU A 258 10.08 -11.69 -2.98
N VAL A 259 9.02 -11.99 -2.22
CA VAL A 259 7.91 -11.07 -1.94
C VAL A 259 8.34 -9.98 -0.95
N LEU A 260 9.17 -10.28 0.06
CA LEU A 260 9.76 -9.26 0.92
C LEU A 260 10.62 -8.26 0.13
N MET A 261 11.48 -8.76 -0.76
CA MET A 261 12.36 -7.95 -1.61
C MET A 261 11.59 -7.08 -2.62
N GLY A 262 10.30 -7.36 -2.86
CA GLY A 262 9.41 -6.50 -3.62
C GLY A 262 8.86 -5.28 -2.86
N LEU A 263 9.06 -5.19 -1.53
CA LEU A 263 8.60 -4.04 -0.73
C LEU A 263 9.50 -2.80 -0.97
N PRO A 264 8.92 -1.59 -1.05
CA PRO A 264 9.69 -0.35 -1.19
C PRO A 264 10.76 -0.21 -0.11
N GLY A 265 11.99 0.17 -0.49
CA GLY A 265 13.10 0.34 0.46
C GLY A 265 13.65 -0.94 1.11
N MET A 266 13.13 -2.14 0.77
CA MET A 266 13.69 -3.39 1.30
C MET A 266 15.14 -3.60 0.85
N THR A 267 15.96 -4.16 1.75
CA THR A 267 17.34 -4.57 1.47
C THR A 267 17.55 -6.04 1.85
N GLU A 268 18.56 -6.69 1.28
CA GLU A 268 18.89 -8.09 1.62
C GLU A 268 19.11 -8.28 3.12
N ASN A 269 19.89 -7.40 3.76
CA ASN A 269 20.11 -7.41 5.21
C ASN A 269 18.80 -7.28 6.03
N LEU A 270 17.84 -6.48 5.55
CA LEU A 270 16.55 -6.32 6.25
C LEU A 270 15.63 -7.52 6.03
N ALA A 271 15.63 -8.11 4.83
CA ALA A 271 14.94 -9.37 4.57
C ALA A 271 15.54 -10.50 5.42
N ASP A 272 16.87 -10.55 5.56
CA ASP A 272 17.59 -11.47 6.45
C ASP A 272 17.22 -11.24 7.93
N ALA A 273 17.12 -9.99 8.38
CA ALA A 273 16.69 -9.67 9.75
C ALA A 273 15.24 -10.12 10.02
N ILE A 274 14.33 -9.92 9.06
CA ILE A 274 12.94 -10.39 9.14
C ILE A 274 12.88 -11.93 9.16
N LEU A 275 13.52 -12.60 8.20
CA LEU A 275 13.52 -14.06 8.09
C LEU A 275 14.23 -14.74 9.27
N GLY A 276 15.37 -14.18 9.68
CA GLY A 276 16.12 -14.62 10.86
C GLY A 276 15.29 -14.50 12.13
N ARG A 277 14.56 -13.40 12.32
CA ARG A 277 13.66 -13.24 13.48
C ARG A 277 12.51 -14.26 13.49
N ARG A 278 11.90 -14.56 12.33
CA ARG A 278 10.90 -15.63 12.22
C ARG A 278 11.47 -16.99 12.61
N GLY A 279 12.70 -17.29 12.17
CA GLY A 279 13.31 -18.63 12.24
C GLY A 279 14.10 -18.93 13.52
N ALA A 280 14.72 -17.93 14.15
CA ALA A 280 15.65 -18.14 15.27
C ALA A 280 14.94 -18.55 16.58
N ASP A 281 13.82 -17.88 16.91
CA ASP A 281 13.07 -18.08 18.16
C ASP A 281 11.59 -18.45 17.94
N GLY A 282 11.13 -18.53 16.68
CA GLY A 282 9.72 -18.74 16.34
C GLY A 282 8.79 -17.57 16.72
N GLN A 283 9.35 -16.42 17.12
CA GLN A 283 8.58 -15.24 17.48
C GLN A 283 8.14 -14.49 16.23
N ALA A 284 6.95 -14.84 15.74
CA ALA A 284 6.22 -14.04 14.77
C ALA A 284 6.06 -12.59 15.28
N PHE A 285 6.17 -11.63 14.38
CA PHE A 285 5.84 -10.23 14.65
C PHE A 285 4.36 -10.15 15.06
N THR A 286 4.09 -9.52 16.19
CA THR A 286 2.71 -9.26 16.68
C THR A 286 2.18 -7.90 16.27
N SER A 287 3.08 -6.99 15.93
CA SER A 287 2.82 -5.66 15.36
C SER A 287 3.83 -5.34 14.25
N VAL A 288 3.40 -4.58 13.24
CA VAL A 288 4.32 -3.94 12.28
C VAL A 288 5.21 -2.88 12.94
N GLY A 289 4.85 -2.39 14.12
CA GLY A 289 5.66 -1.41 14.86
C GLY A 289 7.00 -1.96 15.32
N GLU A 290 7.06 -3.25 15.62
CA GLU A 290 8.27 -3.94 16.08
C GLU A 290 9.41 -3.94 15.04
N LEU A 291 9.10 -3.63 13.77
CA LEU A 291 10.08 -3.40 12.72
C LEU A 291 11.04 -2.26 13.09
N VAL A 292 10.58 -1.23 13.80
CA VAL A 292 11.36 -0.03 14.17
C VAL A 292 12.63 -0.34 14.98
N SER A 293 12.70 -1.53 15.57
CA SER A 293 13.81 -2.03 16.38
C SER A 293 14.66 -3.09 15.68
N LEU A 294 14.38 -3.42 14.42
CA LEU A 294 15.23 -4.30 13.62
C LEU A 294 16.56 -3.62 13.25
N GLU A 295 17.63 -4.41 13.25
CA GLU A 295 18.93 -3.99 12.75
C GLU A 295 18.85 -3.64 11.25
N GLY A 296 19.56 -2.59 10.85
CA GLY A 296 19.52 -2.06 9.48
C GLY A 296 18.27 -1.21 9.14
N MET A 297 17.23 -1.16 9.99
CA MET A 297 16.06 -0.33 9.72
C MET A 297 16.31 1.15 10.02
N ASN A 298 15.99 2.00 9.04
CA ASN A 298 15.88 3.45 9.18
C ASN A 298 14.41 3.92 9.05
N LEU A 299 14.13 5.15 9.48
CA LEU A 299 12.76 5.67 9.56
C LEU A 299 12.13 5.98 8.19
N ASP A 300 12.93 6.37 7.20
CA ASP A 300 12.43 6.73 5.88
C ASP A 300 12.02 5.45 5.12
N THR A 301 12.84 4.40 5.17
CA THR A 301 12.49 3.04 4.70
C THR A 301 11.27 2.48 5.43
N LEU A 302 11.15 2.63 6.76
CA LEU A 302 9.96 2.22 7.49
C LEU A 302 8.70 2.98 7.02
N ALA A 303 8.82 4.27 6.70
CA ALA A 303 7.72 5.08 6.19
C ALA A 303 7.20 4.64 4.82
N GLU A 304 8.11 4.21 3.94
CA GLU A 304 7.77 3.63 2.63
C GLU A 304 7.19 2.21 2.76
N MET A 305 7.66 1.41 3.72
CA MET A 305 7.26 0.00 3.89
C MET A 305 5.90 -0.19 4.60
N LEU A 306 5.62 0.60 5.65
CA LEU A 306 4.43 0.42 6.50
C LEU A 306 3.10 0.33 5.73
N PRO A 307 2.81 1.16 4.71
CA PRO A 307 1.56 1.10 3.95
C PRO A 307 1.35 -0.20 3.15
N HIS A 308 2.37 -1.07 3.08
CA HIS A 308 2.36 -2.31 2.30
C HIS A 308 2.48 -3.57 3.17
N MET A 309 2.51 -3.44 4.50
CA MET A 309 2.79 -4.53 5.43
C MET A 309 1.63 -4.81 6.40
N THR A 310 1.46 -6.07 6.75
CA THR A 310 0.68 -6.53 7.91
C THR A 310 1.38 -7.72 8.57
N VAL A 311 0.95 -8.08 9.78
CA VAL A 311 1.35 -9.31 10.50
C VAL A 311 0.24 -10.36 10.51
N ARG A 312 -0.93 -10.04 9.96
CA ARG A 312 -2.16 -10.85 9.99
C ARG A 312 -2.47 -11.44 8.61
N SER A 313 -3.36 -12.42 8.57
CA SER A 313 -4.08 -12.79 7.35
C SER A 313 -5.52 -13.15 7.65
N TYR A 314 -6.41 -12.75 6.74
CA TYR A 314 -7.81 -13.17 6.70
C TYR A 314 -8.12 -14.01 5.46
N VAL A 315 -7.18 -14.13 4.52
CA VAL A 315 -7.30 -14.96 3.32
C VAL A 315 -6.33 -16.13 3.43
N PHE A 316 -6.82 -17.33 3.16
CA PHE A 316 -6.05 -18.56 3.27
C PHE A 316 -6.22 -19.39 2.01
N GLU A 317 -5.10 -19.91 1.49
CA GLU A 317 -5.10 -20.97 0.51
C GLU A 317 -5.20 -22.32 1.23
N ALA A 318 -5.98 -23.24 0.63
CA ALA A 318 -6.03 -24.64 1.03
C ALA A 318 -5.86 -25.52 -0.21
N ARG A 319 -4.83 -26.38 -0.19
CA ARG A 319 -4.67 -27.49 -1.14
C ARG A 319 -5.10 -28.79 -0.44
N ALA A 320 -5.96 -29.57 -1.09
CA ALA A 320 -6.44 -30.85 -0.58
C ALA A 320 -6.24 -31.93 -1.66
N VAL A 321 -5.42 -32.93 -1.36
CA VAL A 321 -5.02 -33.99 -2.30
C VAL A 321 -5.67 -35.31 -1.90
N GLY A 322 -6.26 -36.01 -2.87
CA GLY A 322 -6.84 -37.35 -2.71
C GLY A 322 -6.19 -38.34 -3.68
N TYR A 323 -5.70 -39.46 -3.15
CA TYR A 323 -5.12 -40.56 -3.93
C TYR A 323 -5.74 -41.90 -3.56
N VAL A 324 -6.07 -42.72 -4.57
CA VAL A 324 -6.64 -44.06 -4.42
C VAL A 324 -5.66 -45.11 -4.96
N PRO A 325 -4.87 -45.78 -4.09
CA PRO A 325 -3.79 -46.68 -4.53
C PRO A 325 -4.24 -47.83 -5.45
N ALA A 326 -5.46 -48.34 -5.28
CA ALA A 326 -5.98 -49.48 -6.05
C ALA A 326 -6.27 -49.15 -7.52
N THR A 327 -6.63 -47.90 -7.82
CA THR A 327 -6.93 -47.41 -9.18
C THR A 327 -5.86 -46.46 -9.72
N LYS A 328 -4.91 -46.05 -8.87
CA LYS A 328 -4.01 -44.90 -9.07
C LYS A 328 -4.73 -43.58 -9.36
N ALA A 329 -6.02 -43.46 -9.01
CA ALA A 329 -6.74 -42.22 -9.21
C ALA A 329 -6.20 -41.12 -8.28
N TYR A 330 -5.88 -39.97 -8.86
CA TYR A 330 -5.43 -38.76 -8.19
C TYR A 330 -6.44 -37.64 -8.44
N ALA A 331 -6.60 -36.75 -7.48
CA ALA A 331 -7.26 -35.46 -7.67
C ALA A 331 -6.76 -34.49 -6.59
N ALA A 332 -6.45 -33.26 -6.99
CA ALA A 332 -6.17 -32.18 -6.06
C ALA A 332 -7.26 -31.10 -6.15
N ILE A 333 -7.51 -30.41 -5.04
CA ILE A 333 -8.44 -29.28 -4.97
C ILE A 333 -7.65 -28.10 -4.39
N TYR A 334 -7.67 -27.00 -5.13
CA TYR A 334 -7.20 -25.69 -4.70
C TYR A 334 -8.40 -24.86 -4.27
N ALA A 335 -8.32 -24.16 -3.14
CA ALA A 335 -9.37 -23.27 -2.67
C ALA A 335 -8.80 -22.03 -1.95
N ILE A 336 -9.42 -20.88 -2.19
CA ILE A 336 -9.17 -19.64 -1.42
C ILE A 336 -10.34 -19.39 -0.48
N LEU A 337 -10.04 -19.19 0.81
CA LEU A 337 -11.00 -18.95 1.87
C LEU A 337 -10.81 -17.55 2.49
N ASP A 338 -11.87 -16.73 2.51
CA ASP A 338 -11.99 -15.52 3.33
C ASP A 338 -12.50 -15.92 4.73
N ARG A 339 -11.83 -15.44 5.76
CA ARG A 339 -12.12 -15.64 7.19
C ARG A 339 -12.25 -14.32 7.96
N GLY A 340 -12.37 -13.18 7.27
CA GLY A 340 -12.53 -11.86 7.90
C GLY A 340 -13.98 -11.42 8.10
N GLY A 341 -14.95 -12.22 7.65
CA GLY A 341 -16.35 -12.08 8.04
C GLY A 341 -16.72 -12.93 9.26
N GLY A 342 -17.95 -12.79 9.75
CA GLY A 342 -18.51 -13.68 10.78
C GLY A 342 -18.76 -15.12 10.30
N GLU A 343 -18.68 -15.37 9.00
CA GLU A 343 -18.73 -16.69 8.36
C GLU A 343 -17.57 -16.82 7.38
N ASN A 344 -16.95 -18.01 7.32
CA ASN A 344 -15.91 -18.32 6.35
C ASN A 344 -16.53 -18.47 4.95
N LYS A 345 -15.89 -17.93 3.91
CA LYS A 345 -16.38 -17.99 2.52
C LYS A 345 -15.32 -18.52 1.56
N PHE A 346 -15.71 -19.37 0.63
CA PHE A 346 -14.88 -19.72 -0.52
C PHE A 346 -14.93 -18.57 -1.53
N LEU A 347 -13.79 -17.92 -1.80
CA LEU A 347 -13.65 -16.90 -2.83
C LEU A 347 -13.41 -17.52 -4.21
N ASN A 348 -12.68 -18.64 -4.24
CA ASN A 348 -12.35 -19.39 -5.45
C ASN A 348 -12.14 -20.86 -5.08
N TYR A 349 -12.45 -21.79 -5.99
CA TYR A 349 -12.01 -23.17 -5.89
C TYR A 349 -11.82 -23.78 -7.28
N ARG A 350 -10.88 -24.70 -7.40
CA ARG A 350 -10.55 -25.42 -8.64
C ARG A 350 -10.22 -26.87 -8.31
N VAL A 351 -10.60 -27.79 -9.20
CA VAL A 351 -10.06 -29.15 -9.19
C VAL A 351 -8.85 -29.15 -10.12
N LEU A 352 -7.68 -29.39 -9.56
CA LEU A 352 -6.44 -29.65 -10.29
C LEU A 352 -6.46 -31.13 -10.70
N ARG A 353 -6.02 -31.43 -11.93
CA ARG A 353 -6.22 -32.72 -12.59
C ARG A 353 -5.01 -33.15 -13.40
#